data_AF-A0A3B9G7N8-F1
#
_entry.id   AF-A0A3B9G7N8-F1
#
_cell.length_a   1.000
_cell.length_b   1.000
_cell.length_c   1.000
_cell.angle_alpha   90.00
_cell.angle_beta   90.00
_cell.angle_gamma   90.00
#
_symmetry.space_group_name_H-M   'P 1'
#
loop_
_entity.id
_entity.type
_entity.pdbx_description
1 polymer ?
#
loop_
_entity_poly.entity_id
_entity_poly.type
_entity_poly.pdbx_seq_one_letter_code
_entity_poly.pdbx_strand_id
1 'polypeptide(L)'
;MKCRRCMGESFVVDGSEGKAKMTRAMSITTKRGDKGFTDLLFGGKASKGDPQIEALGAVDELNANLGIARVLVDGEVARAIDQIQEWLVTLMGELAMPMGKEIEYEKSGFGRISTIEIEWLEDWSASIEKEEKFKGWLRPGERGGEVSARIHLARTVARRAERRTWDVADEVASAEVRIFLNRLSDALWLLASASEKL
;
A
#
# COMPACT_ATOMS: atom_id res chain seq x y z
N MET A 1 22.17 -32.98 -19.94
CA MET A 1 22.69 -31.60 -19.91
C MET A 1 22.19 -30.81 -21.12
N LYS A 2 21.30 -29.84 -20.87
CA LYS A 2 21.17 -28.49 -21.45
C LYS A 2 19.69 -28.10 -21.52
N CYS A 3 19.28 -27.39 -20.47
CA CYS A 3 18.06 -26.61 -20.38
C CYS A 3 18.05 -25.50 -21.46
N ARG A 4 16.97 -25.42 -22.25
CA ARG A 4 16.62 -24.23 -23.05
C ARG A 4 15.24 -23.75 -22.62
N ARG A 5 15.29 -22.80 -21.68
CA ARG A 5 14.39 -21.68 -21.41
C ARG A 5 13.38 -21.39 -22.55
N CYS A 6 12.11 -21.74 -22.34
CA CYS A 6 10.98 -21.16 -23.06
C CYS A 6 10.66 -19.81 -22.39
N MET A 7 10.95 -18.71 -23.06
CA MET A 7 10.44 -17.39 -22.67
C MET A 7 9.07 -17.20 -23.31
N GLY A 8 8.11 -16.75 -22.50
CA GLY A 8 6.74 -16.48 -22.92
C GLY A 8 6.69 -15.42 -24.01
N GLU A 9 6.03 -15.78 -25.11
CA GLU A 9 5.70 -14.89 -26.22
C GLU A 9 4.19 -14.64 -26.15
N SER A 10 3.78 -13.41 -25.81
CA SER A 10 2.40 -12.96 -26.00
C SER A 10 2.33 -12.17 -27.30
N PHE A 11 1.67 -12.75 -28.31
CA PHE A 11 1.35 -12.10 -29.58
C PHE A 11 0.13 -11.19 -29.39
N VAL A 12 0.28 -9.90 -29.68
CA VAL A 12 -0.85 -9.03 -30.04
C VAL A 12 -0.77 -8.86 -31.55
N VAL A 13 -1.77 -9.39 -32.26
CA VAL A 13 -1.88 -9.27 -33.71
C VAL A 13 -2.66 -7.99 -33.98
N ASP A 14 -1.99 -6.95 -34.49
CA ASP A 14 -2.68 -5.83 -35.13
C ASP A 14 -2.35 -5.83 -36.62
N GLY A 15 -3.41 -5.82 -37.41
CA GLY A 15 -3.39 -5.96 -38.86
C GLY A 15 -3.13 -4.62 -39.52
N SER A 16 -1.87 -4.23 -39.65
CA SER A 16 -1.42 -3.33 -40.72
C SER A 16 0.10 -3.37 -40.83
N GLU A 17 0.60 -3.42 -42.05
CA GLU A 17 2.03 -3.44 -42.37
C GLU A 17 2.73 -2.18 -41.84
N GLY A 18 3.31 -2.29 -40.65
CA GLY A 18 4.11 -1.27 -40.03
C GLY A 18 5.05 -1.93 -39.03
N LYS A 19 6.37 -1.78 -39.25
CA LYS A 19 7.45 -2.40 -38.45
C LYS A 19 7.09 -2.50 -36.97
N ALA A 20 6.88 -3.73 -36.48
CA ALA A 20 6.66 -4.01 -35.07
C ALA A 20 7.87 -3.49 -34.26
N LYS A 21 7.66 -2.38 -33.53
CA LYS A 21 8.68 -1.84 -32.62
C LYS A 21 8.68 -2.74 -31.38
N MET A 22 9.58 -3.72 -31.37
CA MET A 22 9.83 -4.57 -30.21
C MET A 22 10.24 -3.70 -29.01
N THR A 23 9.29 -3.38 -28.13
CA THR A 23 9.60 -2.87 -26.80
C THR A 23 10.09 -4.06 -25.99
N ARG A 24 11.42 -4.19 -25.88
CA ARG A 24 12.03 -5.22 -25.02
C ARG A 24 11.49 -5.00 -23.62
N ALA A 25 10.71 -5.95 -23.09
CA ALA A 25 10.25 -5.91 -21.71
C ALA A 25 11.47 -5.67 -20.81
N MET A 26 11.46 -4.52 -20.12
CA MET A 26 12.54 -4.14 -19.23
C MET A 26 12.62 -5.19 -18.12
N SER A 27 13.81 -5.72 -17.88
CA SER A 27 14.00 -6.66 -16.78
C SER A 27 13.74 -5.95 -15.45
N ILE A 28 12.93 -6.56 -14.59
CA ILE A 28 12.69 -6.09 -13.22
C ILE A 28 14.02 -6.06 -12.43
N THR A 29 14.91 -7.01 -12.66
CA THR A 29 16.22 -7.09 -12.01
C THR A 29 17.25 -6.19 -12.70
N THR A 30 17.34 -4.94 -12.26
CA THR A 30 18.25 -3.93 -12.86
C THR A 30 19.64 -3.86 -12.24
N LYS A 31 19.81 -4.37 -11.01
CA LYS A 31 21.05 -4.28 -10.20
C LYS A 31 21.51 -2.85 -9.84
N ARG A 32 20.74 -1.81 -10.19
CA ARG A 32 21.09 -0.41 -9.91
C ARG A 32 21.21 -0.11 -8.42
N GLY A 33 20.52 -0.88 -7.58
CA GLY A 33 20.51 -0.73 -6.13
C GLY A 33 21.46 -1.64 -5.36
N ASP A 34 22.39 -2.35 -6.04
CA ASP A 34 23.33 -3.27 -5.39
C ASP A 34 24.32 -2.55 -4.46
N LYS A 35 24.55 -1.25 -4.68
CA LYS A 35 25.40 -0.40 -3.82
C LYS A 35 24.68 0.18 -2.60
N GLY A 36 23.45 -0.27 -2.31
CA GLY A 36 22.69 0.21 -1.16
C GLY A 36 21.91 1.51 -1.38
N PHE A 37 21.76 1.95 -2.64
CA PHE A 37 20.98 3.13 -3.00
C PHE A 37 19.75 2.75 -3.84
N THR A 38 18.75 3.61 -3.88
CA THR A 38 17.59 3.48 -4.77
C THR A 38 17.32 4.81 -5.47
N ASP A 39 16.71 4.74 -6.65
CA ASP A 39 16.29 5.95 -7.38
C ASP A 39 14.93 6.41 -6.83
N LEU A 40 14.75 7.73 -6.70
CA LEU A 40 13.49 8.36 -6.32
C LEU A 40 12.71 8.80 -7.57
N LEU A 41 11.44 9.19 -7.38
CA LEU A 41 10.65 9.81 -8.45
C LEU A 41 11.32 11.10 -8.94
N PHE A 42 11.12 11.45 -10.21
CA PHE A 42 11.69 12.67 -10.82
C PHE A 42 13.24 12.78 -10.77
N GLY A 43 13.93 11.70 -10.39
CA GLY A 43 15.38 11.64 -10.32
C GLY A 43 15.94 11.82 -8.90
N GLY A 44 17.25 11.61 -8.77
CA GLY A 44 17.92 11.57 -7.47
C GLY A 44 18.04 10.15 -6.92
N LYS A 45 18.81 10.02 -5.83
CA LYS A 45 19.06 8.76 -5.15
C LYS A 45 18.98 8.92 -3.64
N ALA A 46 18.36 7.94 -2.99
CA ALA A 46 18.35 7.82 -1.54
C ALA A 46 19.11 6.57 -1.10
N SER A 47 19.68 6.59 0.10
CA SER A 47 20.15 5.38 0.75
C SER A 47 18.96 4.45 1.01
N LYS A 48 19.13 3.14 0.89
CA LYS A 48 18.08 2.17 1.24
C LYS A 48 17.75 2.15 2.73
N GLY A 49 18.61 2.73 3.57
CA GLY A 49 18.35 2.93 5.00
C GLY A 49 17.84 4.32 5.34
N ASP A 50 17.52 5.15 4.35
CA ASP A 50 16.93 6.47 4.57
C ASP A 50 15.52 6.34 5.19
N PRO A 51 15.15 7.16 6.20
CA PRO A 51 13.83 7.11 6.82
C PRO A 51 12.67 7.18 5.82
N GLN A 52 12.80 7.96 4.74
CA GLN A 52 11.81 8.04 3.67
C GLN A 52 11.58 6.68 2.99
N ILE A 53 12.67 5.96 2.71
CA ILE A 53 12.63 4.65 2.06
C ILE A 53 12.11 3.57 3.02
N GLU A 54 12.47 3.64 4.30
CA GLU A 54 11.92 2.76 5.34
C GLU A 54 10.40 2.97 5.51
N ALA A 55 9.93 4.22 5.50
CA ALA A 55 8.50 4.52 5.56
C ALA A 55 7.76 3.98 4.33
N LEU A 56 8.30 4.21 3.13
CA LEU A 56 7.75 3.66 1.88
C LEU A 56 7.64 2.13 1.95
N GLY A 57 8.72 1.46 2.38
CA GLY A 57 8.73 0.00 2.52
C GLY A 57 7.73 -0.52 3.56
N ALA A 58 7.52 0.21 4.65
CA ALA A 58 6.51 -0.16 5.66
C ALA A 58 5.07 -0.04 5.13
N VAL A 59 4.80 0.95 4.26
CA VAL A 59 3.51 1.11 3.58
C VAL A 59 3.29 0.00 2.54
N ASP A 60 4.32 -0.37 1.79
CA ASP A 60 4.25 -1.51 0.85
C ASP A 60 3.95 -2.83 1.59
N GLU A 61 4.60 -3.03 2.74
CA GLU A 61 4.36 -4.22 3.56
C GLU A 61 2.93 -4.23 4.14
N LEU A 62 2.38 -3.07 4.53
CA LEU A 62 0.97 -2.97 4.91
C LEU A 62 0.07 -3.39 3.75
N ASN A 63 0.34 -2.86 2.56
CA ASN A 63 -0.43 -3.15 1.35
C ASN A 63 -0.42 -4.67 1.04
N ALA A 64 0.74 -5.32 1.11
CA ALA A 64 0.85 -6.76 0.92
C ALA A 64 0.07 -7.56 1.98
N ASN A 65 0.11 -7.15 3.25
CA ASN A 65 -0.66 -7.79 4.33
C ASN A 65 -2.18 -7.63 4.13
N LEU A 66 -2.64 -6.48 3.64
CA LEU A 66 -4.06 -6.30 3.28
C LEU A 66 -4.46 -7.21 2.13
N GLY A 67 -3.59 -7.40 1.12
CA GLY A 67 -3.84 -8.33 0.02
C GLY A 67 -4.08 -9.77 0.50
N ILE A 68 -3.34 -10.20 1.52
CA ILE A 68 -3.51 -11.51 2.16
C ILE A 68 -4.88 -11.66 2.84
N ALA A 69 -5.40 -10.60 3.47
CA ALA A 69 -6.76 -10.62 4.04
C ALA A 69 -7.83 -10.54 2.95
N ARG A 70 -7.62 -9.70 1.92
CA ARG A 70 -8.58 -9.45 0.85
C ARG A 70 -8.95 -10.69 0.07
N VAL A 71 -8.02 -11.60 -0.18
CA VAL A 71 -8.29 -12.84 -0.94
C VAL A 71 -9.18 -13.85 -0.19
N LEU A 72 -9.52 -13.58 1.07
CA LEU A 72 -10.36 -14.45 1.91
C LEU A 72 -11.74 -13.85 2.20
N VAL A 73 -12.03 -12.65 1.68
CA VAL A 73 -13.29 -11.95 1.91
C VAL A 73 -13.88 -11.54 0.57
N ASP A 74 -15.19 -11.32 0.55
CA ASP A 74 -15.94 -10.94 -0.64
C ASP A 74 -16.79 -9.69 -0.38
N GLY A 75 -17.49 -9.22 -1.42
CA GLY A 75 -18.51 -8.20 -1.30
C GLY A 75 -17.96 -6.83 -0.90
N GLU A 76 -18.60 -6.20 0.07
CA GLU A 76 -18.27 -4.82 0.49
C GLU A 76 -16.90 -4.74 1.17
N VAL A 77 -16.57 -5.71 2.03
CA VAL A 77 -15.26 -5.73 2.72
C VAL A 77 -14.12 -5.87 1.72
N ALA A 78 -14.24 -6.75 0.72
CA ALA A 78 -13.21 -6.91 -0.30
C ALA A 78 -12.99 -5.62 -1.12
N ARG A 79 -14.07 -4.91 -1.46
CA ARG A 79 -14.01 -3.62 -2.17
C ARG A 79 -13.41 -2.51 -1.31
N ALA A 80 -13.77 -2.45 -0.03
CA ALA A 80 -13.19 -1.51 0.92
C ALA A 80 -11.68 -1.71 1.06
N ILE A 81 -11.23 -2.95 1.23
CA ILE A 81 -9.79 -3.25 1.29
C ILE A 81 -9.10 -2.88 -0.03
N ASP A 82 -9.68 -3.22 -1.19
CA ASP A 82 -9.11 -2.86 -2.50
C ASP A 82 -8.94 -1.34 -2.66
N GLN A 83 -9.95 -0.56 -2.28
CA GLN A 83 -9.87 0.90 -2.31
C GLN A 83 -8.74 1.44 -1.41
N ILE A 84 -8.58 0.86 -0.21
CA ILE A 84 -7.47 1.21 0.68
C ILE A 84 -6.12 0.85 0.05
N GLN A 85 -6.02 -0.31 -0.61
CA GLN A 85 -4.79 -0.69 -1.30
C GLN A 85 -4.41 0.29 -2.41
N GLU A 86 -5.39 0.81 -3.16
CA GLU A 86 -5.16 1.88 -4.15
C GLU A 86 -4.62 3.16 -3.49
N TRP A 87 -5.20 3.60 -2.37
CA TRP A 87 -4.70 4.77 -1.64
C TRP A 87 -3.31 4.54 -1.05
N LEU A 88 -2.99 3.33 -0.59
CA LEU A 88 -1.63 3.00 -0.15
C LEU A 88 -0.63 3.06 -1.31
N VAL A 89 -1.04 2.73 -2.54
CA VAL A 89 -0.21 2.94 -3.73
C VAL A 89 0.02 4.43 -4.00
N THR A 90 -1.01 5.27 -3.88
CA THR A 90 -0.89 6.73 -3.96
C THR A 90 0.08 7.27 -2.89
N LEU A 91 -0.06 6.81 -1.65
CA LEU A 91 0.79 7.18 -0.52
C LEU A 91 2.25 6.75 -0.75
N MET A 92 2.49 5.55 -1.29
CA MET A 92 3.84 5.13 -1.70
C MET A 92 4.43 6.04 -2.78
N GLY A 93 3.61 6.55 -3.70
CA GLY A 93 4.01 7.56 -4.68
C GLY A 93 4.48 8.85 -3.99
N GLU A 94 3.70 9.35 -3.04
CA GLU A 94 4.02 10.55 -2.25
C GLU A 94 5.34 10.37 -1.49
N LEU A 95 5.53 9.23 -0.81
CA LEU A 95 6.78 8.91 -0.12
C LEU A 95 7.96 8.64 -1.06
N ALA A 96 7.74 8.37 -2.35
CA ALA A 96 8.82 8.19 -3.32
C ALA A 96 9.31 9.52 -3.93
N MET A 97 8.65 10.63 -3.62
CA MET A 97 9.00 11.97 -4.09
C MET A 97 10.27 12.49 -3.38
N PRO A 98 11.28 12.99 -4.11
CA PRO A 98 12.40 13.70 -3.49
C PRO A 98 11.94 15.00 -2.84
N MET A 99 12.57 15.37 -1.72
CA MET A 99 12.39 16.68 -1.11
C MET A 99 12.65 17.82 -2.11
N GLY A 100 11.78 18.83 -2.15
CA GLY A 100 11.88 19.97 -3.08
C GLY A 100 11.33 19.69 -4.48
N LYS A 101 10.56 18.61 -4.66
CA LYS A 101 9.89 18.24 -5.93
C LYS A 101 8.37 18.25 -5.85
N GLU A 102 7.82 19.00 -4.91
CA GLU A 102 6.39 19.09 -4.64
C GLU A 102 5.65 19.63 -5.87
N ILE A 103 6.19 20.65 -6.54
CA ILE A 103 5.58 21.24 -7.74
C ILE A 103 5.53 20.24 -8.90
N GLU A 104 6.60 19.48 -9.12
CA GLU A 104 6.63 18.42 -10.14
C GLU A 104 5.69 17.28 -9.79
N TYR A 105 5.58 16.92 -8.51
CA TYR A 105 4.65 15.92 -8.04
C TYR A 105 3.20 16.33 -8.29
N GLU A 106 2.80 17.56 -7.95
CA GLU A 106 1.43 18.05 -8.23
C GLU A 106 1.11 18.03 -9.72
N LYS A 107 2.06 18.39 -10.59
CA LYS A 107 1.88 18.37 -12.05
C LYS A 107 1.76 16.97 -12.64
N SER A 108 2.27 15.95 -11.94
CA SER A 108 2.20 14.56 -12.41
C SER A 108 0.80 13.96 -12.33
N GLY A 109 -0.06 14.50 -11.47
CA GLY A 109 -1.42 14.01 -11.26
C GLY A 109 -1.50 12.66 -10.55
N PHE A 110 -0.44 12.22 -9.85
CA PHE A 110 -0.46 10.97 -9.07
C PHE A 110 -1.44 11.01 -7.88
N GLY A 111 -1.83 12.20 -7.43
CA GLY A 111 -2.67 12.39 -6.26
C GLY A 111 -1.90 12.28 -4.95
N ARG A 112 -2.57 12.67 -3.86
CA ARG A 112 -2.06 12.59 -2.48
C ARG A 112 -3.17 12.10 -1.57
N ILE A 113 -2.77 11.60 -0.41
CA ILE A 113 -3.72 11.41 0.68
C ILE A 113 -4.21 12.78 1.14
N SER A 114 -5.53 12.93 1.25
CA SER A 114 -6.19 14.17 1.63
C SER A 114 -7.23 13.91 2.73
N THR A 115 -7.97 14.96 3.10
CA THR A 115 -9.09 14.84 4.03
C THR A 115 -10.19 13.92 3.52
N ILE A 116 -10.33 13.75 2.20
CA ILE A 116 -11.37 12.90 1.61
C ILE A 116 -11.19 11.43 2.01
N GLU A 117 -9.96 10.91 1.91
CA GLU A 117 -9.65 9.53 2.28
C GLU A 117 -9.77 9.31 3.80
N ILE A 118 -9.44 10.33 4.59
CA ILE A 118 -9.55 10.31 6.05
C ILE A 118 -11.03 10.26 6.47
N GLU A 119 -11.86 11.14 5.92
CA GLU A 119 -13.31 11.18 6.20
C GLU A 119 -13.98 9.86 5.80
N TRP A 120 -13.57 9.27 4.67
CA TRP A 120 -14.07 7.95 4.27
C TRP A 120 -13.75 6.87 5.30
N LEU A 121 -12.53 6.85 5.86
CA LEU A 121 -12.15 5.88 6.90
C LEU A 121 -12.94 6.10 8.20
N GLU A 122 -13.21 7.34 8.56
CA GLU A 122 -14.01 7.70 9.73
C GLU A 122 -15.47 7.24 9.55
N ASP A 123 -16.06 7.49 8.39
CA ASP A 123 -17.41 7.05 8.05
C ASP A 123 -17.54 5.52 7.99
N TRP A 124 -16.56 4.84 7.41
CA TRP A 124 -16.52 3.38 7.35
C TRP A 124 -16.33 2.77 8.74
N SER A 125 -15.48 3.36 9.59
CA SER A 125 -15.34 2.94 10.99
C SER A 125 -16.66 3.08 11.74
N ALA A 126 -17.34 4.22 11.57
CA ALA A 126 -18.62 4.50 12.21
C ALA A 126 -19.75 3.58 11.72
N SER A 127 -19.69 3.05 10.49
CA SER A 127 -20.67 2.06 10.02
C SER A 127 -20.48 0.71 10.72
N ILE A 128 -19.24 0.24 10.87
CA ILE A 128 -18.91 -1.02 11.55
C ILE A 128 -19.31 -0.96 13.04
N GLU A 129 -19.03 0.16 13.72
CA GLU A 129 -19.39 0.35 15.14
C GLU A 129 -20.90 0.34 15.42
N LYS A 130 -21.72 0.75 14.43
CA LYS A 130 -23.18 0.70 14.57
C LYS A 130 -23.70 -0.73 14.59
N GLU A 131 -23.04 -1.64 13.88
CA GLU A 131 -23.47 -3.03 13.72
C GLU A 131 -23.03 -3.92 14.89
N GLU A 132 -21.85 -3.68 15.45
CA GLU A 132 -21.27 -4.51 16.52
C GLU A 132 -20.86 -3.66 17.73
N LYS A 133 -21.44 -3.96 18.90
CA LYS A 133 -21.06 -3.31 20.16
C LYS A 133 -19.96 -4.09 20.86
N PHE A 134 -18.72 -3.57 20.79
CA PHE A 134 -17.56 -4.20 21.39
C PHE A 134 -17.55 -4.04 22.92
N LYS A 135 -17.30 -5.14 23.66
CA LYS A 135 -17.10 -5.14 25.11
C LYS A 135 -15.77 -5.82 25.43
N GLY A 136 -14.83 -5.05 25.98
CA GLY A 136 -13.54 -5.55 26.47
C GLY A 136 -12.44 -5.60 25.40
N TRP A 137 -11.29 -6.14 25.80
CA TRP A 137 -10.11 -6.28 24.95
C TRP A 137 -10.13 -7.62 24.25
N LEU A 138 -10.05 -7.62 22.91
CA LEU A 138 -10.00 -8.83 22.12
C LEU A 138 -8.54 -9.26 21.93
N ARG A 139 -8.26 -10.57 22.08
CA ARG A 139 -6.99 -11.16 21.66
C ARG A 139 -7.10 -11.54 20.18
N PRO A 140 -6.16 -11.17 19.30
CA PRO A 140 -6.24 -11.51 17.89
C PRO A 140 -6.43 -13.02 17.68
N GLY A 141 -7.49 -13.41 16.96
CA GLY A 141 -7.80 -14.80 16.65
C GLY A 141 -8.38 -15.61 17.82
N GLU A 142 -8.81 -14.97 18.91
CA GLU A 142 -9.39 -15.67 20.07
C GLU A 142 -10.56 -16.59 19.70
N ARG A 143 -11.37 -16.22 18.71
CA ARG A 143 -12.53 -17.00 18.27
C ARG A 143 -12.25 -17.86 17.03
N GLY A 144 -11.00 -17.90 16.57
CA GLY A 144 -10.55 -18.79 15.50
C GLY A 144 -10.76 -18.28 14.07
N GLY A 145 -11.19 -17.03 13.88
CA GLY A 145 -11.38 -16.46 12.54
C GLY A 145 -10.05 -16.14 11.84
N GLU A 146 -9.76 -16.83 10.73
CA GLU A 146 -8.51 -16.63 9.96
C GLU A 146 -8.46 -15.22 9.35
N VAL A 147 -9.58 -14.74 8.84
CA VAL A 147 -9.73 -13.40 8.28
C VAL A 147 -9.41 -12.34 9.35
N SER A 148 -10.02 -12.46 10.53
CA SER A 148 -9.76 -11.54 11.65
C SER A 148 -8.27 -11.51 12.02
N ALA A 149 -7.64 -12.68 12.17
CA ALA A 149 -6.22 -12.76 12.53
C ALA A 149 -5.32 -12.05 11.51
N ARG A 150 -5.60 -12.20 10.20
CA ARG A 150 -4.86 -11.53 9.12
C ARG A 150 -5.10 -10.01 9.11
N ILE A 151 -6.31 -9.55 9.36
CA ILE A 151 -6.61 -8.11 9.48
C ILE A 151 -5.93 -7.51 10.71
N HIS A 152 -5.93 -8.22 11.84
CA HIS A 152 -5.18 -7.79 13.03
C HIS A 152 -3.67 -7.72 12.78
N LEU A 153 -3.10 -8.61 11.95
CA LEU A 153 -1.71 -8.49 11.51
C LEU A 153 -1.52 -7.21 10.69
N ALA A 154 -2.34 -6.99 9.66
CA ALA A 154 -2.30 -5.76 8.84
C ALA A 154 -2.41 -4.49 9.70
N ARG A 155 -3.30 -4.47 10.69
CA ARG A 155 -3.41 -3.37 11.68
C ARG A 155 -2.08 -3.07 12.38
N THR A 156 -1.35 -4.10 12.83
CA THR A 156 -0.05 -3.86 13.49
C THR A 156 0.99 -3.29 12.54
N VAL A 157 0.96 -3.71 11.28
CA VAL A 157 1.81 -3.18 10.21
C VAL A 157 1.44 -1.73 9.89
N ALA A 158 0.15 -1.38 9.89
CA ALA A 158 -0.32 0.00 9.70
C ALA A 158 0.25 0.93 10.78
N ARG A 159 0.21 0.51 12.04
CA ARG A 159 0.83 1.27 13.14
C ARG A 159 2.35 1.38 13.00
N ARG A 160 3.01 0.39 12.40
CA ARG A 160 4.45 0.49 12.12
C ARG A 160 4.71 1.48 11.00
N ALA A 161 3.95 1.43 9.91
CA ALA A 161 4.03 2.41 8.83
C ALA A 161 3.80 3.84 9.34
N GLU A 162 2.76 4.04 10.16
CA GLU A 162 2.48 5.31 10.84
C GLU A 162 3.72 5.84 11.58
N ARG A 163 4.30 5.04 12.48
CA ARG A 163 5.52 5.45 13.22
C ARG A 163 6.68 5.80 12.30
N ARG A 164 6.88 5.07 11.20
CA ARG A 164 7.95 5.39 10.24
C ARG A 164 7.72 6.72 9.53
N THR A 165 6.47 7.08 9.23
CA THR A 165 6.17 8.39 8.61
C THR A 165 6.43 9.58 9.54
N TRP A 166 6.54 9.37 10.86
CA TRP A 166 6.96 10.42 11.81
C TRP A 166 8.47 10.69 11.79
N ASP A 167 9.28 9.75 11.27
CA ASP A 167 10.73 9.94 11.09
C ASP A 167 11.05 10.64 9.75
N VAL A 168 10.03 10.96 8.93
CA VAL A 168 10.15 11.58 7.60
C VAL A 168 9.72 13.04 7.68
N ALA A 169 10.39 13.91 6.91
CA ALA A 169 10.09 15.34 6.83
C ALA A 169 8.68 15.62 6.30
N ASP A 170 8.07 16.71 6.76
CA ASP A 170 6.67 17.07 6.48
C ASP A 170 6.39 17.34 4.99
N GLU A 171 7.41 17.80 4.25
CA GLU A 171 7.31 18.05 2.81
C GLU A 171 7.10 16.75 2.01
N VAL A 172 7.55 15.61 2.54
CA VAL A 172 7.44 14.29 1.92
C VAL A 172 6.33 13.46 2.56
N ALA A 173 6.21 13.49 3.89
CA ALA A 173 5.16 12.81 4.64
C ALA A 173 4.26 13.85 5.32
N SER A 174 3.19 14.24 4.64
CA SER A 174 2.23 15.24 5.12
C SER A 174 1.51 14.81 6.40
N ALA A 175 0.87 15.76 7.08
CA ALA A 175 0.08 15.48 8.27
C ALA A 175 -1.10 14.53 7.95
N GLU A 176 -1.69 14.71 6.78
CA GLU A 176 -2.78 13.91 6.23
C GLU A 176 -2.38 12.43 6.10
N VAL A 177 -1.17 12.15 5.59
CA VAL A 177 -0.63 10.77 5.54
C VAL A 177 -0.58 10.12 6.92
N ARG A 178 -0.10 10.87 7.93
CA ARG A 178 0.04 10.36 9.31
C ARG A 178 -1.33 10.12 9.95
N ILE A 179 -2.28 11.05 9.75
CA ILE A 179 -3.66 10.93 10.23
C ILE A 179 -4.38 9.76 9.53
N PHE A 180 -4.20 9.60 8.22
CA PHE A 180 -4.77 8.51 7.45
C PHE A 180 -4.30 7.15 7.98
N LEU A 181 -2.99 6.96 8.18
CA LEU A 181 -2.46 5.70 8.73
C LEU A 181 -2.95 5.43 10.15
N ASN A 182 -3.11 6.48 10.96
CA ASN A 182 -3.69 6.39 12.29
C ASN A 182 -5.14 5.88 12.24
N ARG A 183 -6.00 6.52 11.45
CA ARG A 183 -7.40 6.14 11.24
C ARG A 183 -7.56 4.77 10.62
N LEU A 184 -6.70 4.43 9.65
CA LEU A 184 -6.69 3.11 9.02
C LEU A 184 -6.42 2.02 10.07
N SER A 185 -5.52 2.27 11.02
CA SER A 185 -5.25 1.31 12.09
C SER A 185 -6.46 1.08 13.01
N ASP A 186 -7.29 2.09 13.23
CA ASP A 186 -8.52 1.98 14.01
C ASP A 186 -9.60 1.23 13.21
N ALA A 187 -9.80 1.59 11.94
CA ALA A 187 -10.72 0.93 11.02
C ALA A 187 -10.40 -0.58 10.88
N LEU A 188 -9.12 -0.94 10.76
CA LEU A 188 -8.69 -2.34 10.71
C LEU A 188 -8.91 -3.08 12.03
N TRP A 189 -8.84 -2.39 13.17
CA TRP A 189 -9.19 -3.00 14.46
C TRP A 189 -10.69 -3.34 14.53
N LEU A 190 -11.53 -2.42 14.10
CA LEU A 190 -12.99 -2.60 14.05
C LEU A 190 -13.37 -3.72 13.08
N LEU A 191 -12.81 -3.70 11.86
CA LEU A 191 -13.07 -4.72 10.85
C LEU A 191 -12.64 -6.11 11.32
N ALA A 192 -11.44 -6.24 11.91
CA ALA A 192 -10.98 -7.52 12.45
C ALA A 192 -11.96 -8.04 13.51
N SER A 193 -12.36 -7.17 14.43
CA SER A 193 -13.29 -7.53 15.52
C SER A 193 -14.67 -7.95 14.99
N ALA A 194 -15.17 -7.31 13.94
CA ALA A 194 -16.41 -7.71 13.25
C ALA A 194 -16.26 -9.04 12.48
N SER A 195 -15.05 -9.36 12.03
CA SER A 195 -14.72 -10.55 11.24
C SER A 195 -14.34 -11.77 12.09
N GLU A 196 -14.42 -11.73 13.42
CA GLU A 196 -14.07 -12.87 14.30
C GLU A 196 -14.99 -14.09 14.13
N LYS A 197 -16.16 -13.93 13.48
CA LYS A 197 -17.11 -15.00 13.21
C LYS A 197 -16.91 -15.66 11.82
N LEU A 198 -16.02 -15.10 11.00
CA LEU A 198 -15.67 -15.55 9.65
C LEU A 198 -14.38 -16.37 9.67
#